data_AF-A0A3N5N1L4-F1
#
_entry.id   AF-A0A3N5N1L4-F1
#
_cell.length_a   1.000
_cell.length_b   1.000
_cell.length_c   1.000
_cell.angle_alpha   90.00
_cell.angle_beta   90.00
_cell.angle_gamma   90.00
#
_symmetry.space_group_name_H-M   'P 1'
#
loop_
_entity.id
_entity.type
_entity.pdbx_description
1 polymer ?
#
loop_
_entity_poly.entity_id
_entity_poly.type
_entity_poly.pdbx_seq_one_letter_code
_entity_poly.pdbx_strand_id
1 'polypeptide(L)'
;MERARRTVMSKDETIIEGAGNVFDDLGMPDAAAELVKAQLTFQIAKRIKALGLRQTAAAARLGISQPDVSRLMKRRPTGFS
;
A
#
# COMPACT_ATOMS: atom_id res chain seq x y z
N MET A 1 19.63 -12.53 -46.56
CA MET A 1 19.84 -13.36 -45.35
C MET A 1 19.08 -12.71 -44.21
N GLU A 2 17.84 -13.12 -44.00
CA GLU A 2 16.96 -12.55 -42.97
C GLU A 2 16.98 -13.48 -41.75
N ARG A 3 17.57 -13.02 -40.65
CA ARG A 3 17.55 -13.76 -39.38
C ARG A 3 16.22 -13.46 -38.68
N ALA A 4 15.22 -14.29 -38.95
CA ALA A 4 13.98 -14.34 -38.20
C ALA A 4 14.30 -14.54 -36.71
N ARG A 5 13.93 -13.56 -35.88
CA ARG A 5 13.96 -13.70 -34.42
C ARG A 5 12.87 -14.68 -34.01
N ARG A 6 13.27 -15.88 -33.63
CA ARG A 6 12.40 -16.90 -33.05
C ARG A 6 12.15 -16.54 -31.59
N THR A 7 11.02 -15.92 -31.29
CA THR A 7 10.52 -15.83 -29.90
C THR A 7 9.83 -17.15 -29.59
N VAL A 8 10.43 -17.94 -28.70
CA VAL A 8 9.78 -19.13 -28.13
C VAL A 8 8.87 -18.62 -27.01
N MET A 9 7.55 -18.62 -27.22
CA MET A 9 6.57 -18.45 -26.14
C MET A 9 6.34 -19.82 -25.49
N SER A 10 6.56 -19.91 -24.18
CA SER A 10 6.32 -21.10 -23.37
C SER A 10 4.87 -21.14 -22.86
N LYS A 11 4.22 -22.26 -23.17
CA LYS A 11 2.99 -22.89 -22.65
C LYS A 11 2.29 -22.24 -21.42
N ASP A 12 1.04 -21.81 -21.65
CA ASP A 12 -0.09 -21.66 -20.71
C ASP A 12 0.15 -20.91 -19.38
N GLU A 13 0.49 -19.61 -19.44
CA GLU A 13 0.27 -18.72 -18.29
C GLU A 13 -1.18 -18.22 -18.29
N THR A 14 -2.04 -18.85 -17.48
CA THR A 14 -3.39 -18.35 -17.22
C THR A 14 -3.29 -17.03 -16.44
N ILE A 15 -3.60 -15.92 -17.10
CA ILE A 15 -3.75 -14.62 -16.44
C ILE A 15 -5.12 -14.59 -15.77
N ILE A 16 -5.13 -14.43 -14.44
CA ILE A 16 -6.36 -14.24 -13.66
C ILE A 16 -6.47 -12.74 -13.35
N GLU A 17 -7.58 -12.13 -13.73
CA GLU A 17 -7.88 -10.74 -13.39
C GLU A 17 -8.24 -10.64 -11.90
N GLY A 18 -7.58 -9.74 -11.17
CA GLY A 18 -7.83 -9.54 -9.74
C GLY A 18 -9.15 -8.81 -9.46
N ALA A 19 -9.66 -8.92 -8.23
CA ALA A 19 -10.94 -8.35 -7.82
C ALA A 19 -10.95 -6.81 -7.67
N GLY A 20 -9.84 -6.14 -7.99
CA GLY A 20 -9.65 -4.69 -7.79
C GLY A 20 -9.31 -4.30 -6.33
N ASN A 21 -9.45 -5.25 -5.39
CA ASN A 21 -8.97 -5.14 -4.03
C ASN A 21 -7.95 -6.26 -3.75
N VAL A 22 -6.69 -5.89 -3.60
CA VAL A 22 -5.61 -6.85 -3.31
C VAL A 22 -5.84 -7.63 -2.01
N PHE A 23 -6.60 -7.07 -1.06
CA PHE A 23 -6.91 -7.77 0.19
C PHE A 23 -7.93 -8.89 -0.01
N ASP A 24 -8.84 -8.74 -0.98
CA ASP A 24 -9.76 -9.81 -1.40
C ASP A 24 -9.01 -10.92 -2.14
N ASP A 25 -8.09 -10.55 -3.04
CA ASP A 25 -7.24 -11.50 -3.76
C ASP A 25 -6.34 -12.33 -2.83
N LEU A 26 -5.98 -11.76 -1.66
CA LEU A 26 -5.19 -12.41 -0.62
C LEU A 26 -6.04 -13.19 0.41
N GLY A 27 -7.37 -13.18 0.29
CA GLY A 27 -8.27 -13.87 1.22
C GLY A 27 -8.25 -13.31 2.64
N MET A 28 -7.95 -12.03 2.81
CA MET A 28 -7.93 -11.41 4.13
C MET A 28 -9.34 -11.20 4.69
N PRO A 29 -9.55 -11.43 6.01
CA PRO A 29 -10.79 -11.01 6.65
C PRO A 29 -10.93 -9.48 6.57
N ASP A 30 -12.16 -9.01 6.39
CA ASP A 30 -12.50 -7.59 6.28
C ASP A 30 -11.69 -6.82 5.21
N ALA A 31 -11.43 -7.45 4.07
CA ALA A 31 -10.62 -6.90 2.97
C ALA A 31 -11.01 -5.46 2.55
N ALA A 32 -12.31 -5.13 2.56
CA ALA A 32 -12.78 -3.77 2.28
C ALA A 32 -12.27 -2.74 3.32
N ALA A 33 -12.28 -3.11 4.61
CA ALA A 33 -11.76 -2.26 5.68
C ALA A 33 -10.24 -2.09 5.57
N GLU A 34 -9.52 -3.15 5.22
CA GLU A 34 -8.06 -3.08 4.99
C GLU A 34 -7.70 -2.17 3.81
N LEU A 35 -8.49 -2.20 2.73
CA LEU A 35 -8.32 -1.28 1.62
C LEU A 35 -8.48 0.19 2.06
N VAL A 36 -9.52 0.48 2.83
CA VAL A 36 -9.75 1.83 3.38
C VAL A 36 -8.61 2.27 4.30
N LYS A 37 -8.15 1.40 5.21
CA LYS A 37 -7.02 1.69 6.11
C LYS A 37 -5.74 1.99 5.33
N ALA A 38 -5.44 1.19 4.30
CA ALA A 38 -4.26 1.37 3.47
C ALA A 38 -4.29 2.69 2.69
N GLN A 39 -5.43 3.00 2.07
CA GLN A 39 -5.63 4.27 1.36
C GLN A 39 -5.48 5.47 2.30
N LEU A 40 -6.14 5.44 3.46
CA LEU A 40 -6.07 6.53 4.44
C LEU A 40 -4.64 6.74 4.95
N THR A 41 -3.96 5.66 5.34
CA THR A 41 -2.57 5.69 5.80
C THR A 41 -1.65 6.31 4.75
N PHE A 42 -1.84 5.94 3.48
CA PHE A 42 -1.07 6.51 2.37
C PHE A 42 -1.32 8.01 2.22
N GLN A 43 -2.57 8.46 2.26
CA GLN A 43 -2.90 9.88 2.10
C GLN A 43 -2.36 10.72 3.26
N ILE A 44 -2.46 10.25 4.51
CA ILE A 44 -1.89 10.95 5.67
C ILE A 44 -0.36 11.05 5.54
N ALA A 45 0.32 9.94 5.22
CA ALA A 45 1.77 9.94 5.05
C ALA A 45 2.22 10.89 3.93
N LYS A 46 1.48 10.91 2.81
CA LYS A 46 1.71 11.84 1.70
C LYS A 46 1.54 13.29 2.16
N ARG A 47 0.50 13.60 2.94
CA ARG A 47 0.24 14.96 3.44
C ARG A 47 1.30 15.42 4.43
N ILE A 48 1.76 14.56 5.35
CA ILE A 48 2.86 14.86 6.28
C ILE A 48 4.12 15.26 5.51
N LYS A 49 4.48 14.49 4.46
CA LYS A 49 5.63 14.82 3.60
C LYS A 49 5.45 16.14 2.87
N ALA A 50 4.28 16.36 2.28
CA ALA A 50 3.98 17.59 1.55
C ALA A 50 4.04 18.84 2.43
N LEU A 51 3.72 18.71 3.72
CA LEU A 51 3.80 19.79 4.70
C LEU A 51 5.21 19.96 5.31
N GLY A 52 6.19 19.14 4.94
CA GLY A 52 7.56 19.19 5.49
C GLY A 52 7.62 18.90 7.00
N LEU A 53 6.63 18.19 7.56
CA LEU A 53 6.54 17.99 9.00
C LEU A 53 7.53 16.92 9.47
N ARG A 54 8.28 17.24 10.53
CA ARG A 54 8.96 16.23 11.36
C ARG A 54 7.92 15.33 12.03
N GLN A 55 8.28 14.09 12.32
CA GLN A 55 7.35 13.11 12.89
C GLN A 55 6.76 13.57 14.24
N THR A 56 7.53 14.25 15.08
CA THR A 56 7.04 14.83 16.34
C THR A 56 6.02 15.95 16.14
N ALA A 57 6.22 16.81 15.13
CA ALA A 57 5.26 17.85 14.79
C ALA A 57 3.97 17.27 14.19
N ALA A 58 4.10 16.22 13.37
CA ALA A 58 2.94 15.47 12.89
C ALA A 58 2.20 14.77 14.03
N ALA A 59 2.91 14.21 15.01
CA ALA A 59 2.33 13.56 16.18
C ALA A 59 1.45 14.53 16.98
N ALA A 60 1.99 15.73 17.27
CA ALA A 60 1.26 16.79 17.95
C ALA A 60 0.01 17.24 17.17
N ARG A 61 0.10 17.35 15.83
CA ARG A 61 -1.06 17.73 14.99
C ARG A 61 -2.13 16.64 14.88
N LEU A 62 -1.72 15.38 14.91
CA LEU A 62 -2.61 14.23 14.76
C LEU A 62 -3.16 13.73 16.10
N GLY A 63 -2.63 14.21 17.24
CA GLY A 63 -3.03 13.76 18.57
C GLY A 63 -2.61 12.32 18.90
N ILE A 64 -1.54 11.83 18.28
CA ILE A 64 -1.02 10.46 18.45
C ILE A 64 0.45 10.50 18.89
N SER A 65 1.01 9.36 19.27
CA SER A 65 2.42 9.28 19.65
C SER A 65 3.35 9.40 18.43
N GLN A 66 4.59 9.85 18.63
CA GLN A 66 5.59 9.83 17.54
C GLN A 66 5.89 8.42 17.02
N PRO A 67 5.94 7.35 17.86
CA PRO A 67 5.99 5.98 17.38
C PRO A 67 4.82 5.60 16.45
N ASP A 68 3.59 6.06 16.73
CA ASP A 68 2.43 5.85 15.84
C ASP A 68 2.62 6.54 14.49
N VAL A 69 3.12 7.78 14.49
CA VAL A 69 3.48 8.47 13.25
C VAL A 69 4.55 7.71 12.47
N SER A 70 5.55 7.16 13.16
CA SER A 70 6.59 6.34 12.52
C SER A 70 6.01 5.09 11.85
N ARG A 71 5.07 4.40 12.51
CA ARG A 71 4.33 3.25 11.95
C ARG A 71 3.50 3.65 10.73
N LEU A 72 2.73 4.74 10.85
CA LEU A 72 1.93 5.31 9.76
C LEU A 72 2.80 5.63 8.55
N MET A 73 3.94 6.29 8.76
CA MET A 73 4.88 6.66 7.69
C MET A 73 5.54 5.45 7.02
N LYS A 74 5.65 4.33 7.74
CA LYS A 74 6.14 3.03 7.22
C LYS A 74 5.03 2.20 6.59
N ARG A 75 3.79 2.73 6.46
CA ARG A 75 2.60 2.01 5.96
C ARG A 75 2.34 0.73 6.75
N ARG A 76 2.60 0.76 8.05
CA ARG A 76 2.26 -0.32 8.98
C ARG A 76 1.09 0.16 9.84
N PRO A 77 -0.16 -0.04 9.39
CA PRO A 77 -1.33 0.37 10.16
C PRO A 77 -1.59 -0.53 11.39
N THR A 78 -0.72 -1.49 11.69
CA THR A 78 -0.87 -2.33 12.87
C THR A 78 -0.66 -1.52 14.16
N GLY A 79 -1.59 -1.66 15.10
CA GLY A 79 -1.52 -1.01 16.42
C GLY A 79 -2.46 0.18 16.63
N PHE A 80 -3.31 0.52 15.67
CA PHE A 80 -4.48 1.38 15.89
C PHE A 80 -5.66 0.47 16.21
N SER A 81 -6.16 0.52 17.44
CA SER A 81 -7.31 -0.26 17.91
C SER A 81 -8.43 0.63 18.40
#